data_AF-A0A168NHS0-F1
#
_entry.id   AF-A0A168NHS0-F1
#
_cell.length_a   1.000
_cell.length_b   1.000
_cell.length_c   1.000
_cell.angle_alpha   90.00
_cell.angle_beta   90.00
_cell.angle_gamma   90.00
#
_symmetry.space_group_name_H-M   'P 1'
#
loop_
_entity.id
_entity.type
_entity.pdbx_description
1 polymer ?
#
loop_
_entity_poly.entity_id
_entity_poly.type
_entity_poly.pdbx_seq_one_letter_code
_entity_poly.pdbx_strand_id
1 'polypeptide(L)'
;MLSLALAASVSLASGCATKAPQSAFYPSPADLAVEPKPVLAPEAIYSEAALDAYDIAIEARGDRLAAQVGRLCRFFDTMGMRGLDCPPPPRPG
;
A
#
# COMPACT_ATOMS: atom_id res chain seq x y z
N MET A 1 19.61 -44.58 31.24
CA MET A 1 18.69 -43.44 31.47
C MET A 1 19.27 -42.07 31.13
N LEU A 2 20.53 -41.97 30.66
CA LEU A 2 21.17 -40.70 30.28
C LEU A 2 20.71 -40.16 28.91
N SER A 3 20.10 -41.01 28.06
CA SER A 3 19.74 -40.68 26.68
C SER A 3 18.43 -39.91 26.54
N LEU A 4 17.51 -40.00 27.51
CA LEU A 4 16.25 -39.23 27.47
C LEU A 4 16.43 -37.77 27.90
N ALA A 5 17.49 -37.45 28.65
CA ALA A 5 17.76 -36.09 29.10
C ALA A 5 18.25 -35.17 27.96
N LEU A 6 18.88 -35.73 26.92
CA LEU A 6 19.41 -34.96 25.79
C LEU A 6 18.34 -34.63 24.73
N ALA A 7 17.27 -35.42 24.65
CA ALA A 7 16.18 -35.16 23.70
C ALA A 7 15.25 -34.01 24.15
N ALA A 8 15.19 -33.73 25.45
CA ALA A 8 14.35 -32.67 26.00
C ALA A 8 14.91 -31.25 25.75
N SER A 9 16.20 -31.13 25.43
CA SER A 9 16.87 -29.83 25.27
C SER A 9 16.75 -29.23 23.86
N VAL A 10 16.38 -30.03 22.85
CA VAL A 10 16.31 -29.57 21.45
C VAL A 10 14.94 -28.97 21.09
N SER A 11 13.90 -29.23 21.89
CA SER A 11 12.53 -28.80 21.60
C SER A 11 12.22 -27.33 21.92
N LEU A 12 13.15 -26.60 22.55
CA LEU A 12 12.93 -25.21 22.97
C LEU A 12 13.35 -24.17 21.92
N ALA A 13 13.97 -24.59 20.80
CA ALA A 13 14.43 -23.68 19.75
C ALA A 13 13.38 -23.34 18.66
N SER A 14 12.15 -23.90 18.72
CA SER A 14 11.09 -23.61 17.73
C SER A 14 10.19 -22.42 18.10
N GLY A 15 10.40 -21.81 19.28
CA GLY A 15 9.52 -20.79 19.82
C GLY A 15 10.04 -19.37 19.66
N CYS A 16 10.09 -18.84 18.43
CA CYS A 16 10.12 -17.40 18.15
C CYS A 16 9.90 -17.14 16.64
N ALA A 17 8.94 -17.83 16.02
CA ALA A 17 8.36 -17.28 14.80
C ALA A 17 7.52 -16.08 15.24
N THR A 18 8.15 -14.89 15.32
CA THR A 18 7.43 -13.62 15.30
C THR A 18 6.39 -13.77 14.20
N LYS A 19 5.09 -13.72 14.53
CA LYS A 19 4.05 -13.69 13.51
C LYS A 19 4.49 -12.62 12.53
N ALA A 20 4.93 -13.01 11.34
CA ALA A 20 5.26 -12.05 10.32
C ALA A 20 4.00 -11.17 10.22
N PRO A 21 4.12 -9.85 10.37
CA PRO A 21 2.95 -9.00 10.34
C PRO A 21 2.20 -9.33 9.05
N GLN A 22 0.87 -9.46 9.10
CA GLN A 22 0.07 -9.85 7.93
C GLN A 22 0.33 -8.95 6.71
N SER A 23 0.89 -7.75 6.95
CA SER A 23 1.45 -6.83 5.95
C SER A 23 2.65 -7.37 5.18
N ALA A 24 3.21 -8.54 5.51
CA ALA A 24 4.33 -9.16 4.81
C ALA A 24 3.87 -9.97 3.58
N PHE A 25 2.57 -10.24 3.42
CA PHE A 25 2.06 -11.02 2.28
C PHE A 25 1.10 -10.25 1.39
N TYR A 26 0.41 -9.24 1.93
CA TYR A 26 -0.57 -8.45 1.18
C TYR A 26 -0.34 -6.96 1.40
N PRO A 27 -0.59 -6.12 0.37
CA PRO A 27 -0.58 -4.68 0.56
C PRO A 27 -1.72 -4.26 1.50
N SER A 28 -1.67 -3.02 1.97
CA SER A 28 -2.78 -2.44 2.71
C SER A 28 -4.07 -2.52 1.89
N PRO A 29 -5.19 -3.01 2.46
CA PRO A 29 -6.48 -2.98 1.77
C PRO A 29 -6.90 -1.57 1.31
N ALA A 30 -6.45 -0.53 2.03
CA ALA A 30 -6.69 0.86 1.63
C ALA A 30 -6.02 1.21 0.29
N ASP A 31 -4.88 0.58 -0.02
CA ASP A 31 -4.19 0.79 -1.30
C ASP A 31 -4.81 0.00 -2.46
N LEU A 32 -5.76 -0.88 -2.17
CA LEU A 32 -6.57 -1.58 -3.18
C LEU A 32 -7.95 -0.95 -3.38
N ALA A 33 -8.33 0.00 -2.54
CA ALA A 33 -9.55 0.77 -2.72
C ALA A 33 -9.38 1.73 -3.91
N VAL A 34 -10.26 1.64 -4.90
CA VAL A 34 -10.22 2.52 -6.08
C VAL A 34 -11.11 3.73 -5.82
N GLU A 35 -10.50 4.91 -5.72
CA GLU A 35 -11.24 6.16 -5.66
C GLU A 35 -12.02 6.36 -6.98
N PRO A 36 -13.36 6.57 -6.93
CA PRO A 36 -14.15 6.80 -8.12
C PRO A 36 -13.66 8.06 -8.84
N LYS A 37 -13.73 8.05 -10.17
CA LYS A 37 -13.44 9.25 -10.95
C LYS A 37 -14.57 10.28 -10.71
N PRO A 38 -14.27 11.56 -10.44
CA PRO A 38 -15.25 12.62 -10.49
C PRO A 38 -16.06 12.56 -11.78
N VAL A 39 -17.35 12.83 -11.68
CA VAL A 39 -18.26 12.88 -12.84
C VAL A 39 -18.73 14.31 -13.01
N LEU A 40 -18.53 14.85 -14.20
CA LEU A 40 -19.06 16.15 -14.56
C LEU A 40 -20.51 15.98 -15.03
N ALA A 41 -21.46 16.66 -14.38
CA ALA A 41 -22.84 16.68 -14.83
C ALA A 41 -22.93 17.39 -16.20
N PRO A 42 -23.77 16.94 -17.14
CA PRO A 42 -23.89 17.58 -18.45
C PRO A 42 -24.19 19.08 -18.38
N GLU A 43 -24.95 19.53 -17.39
CA GLU A 43 -25.34 20.93 -17.20
C GLU A 43 -24.17 21.81 -16.73
N ALA A 44 -23.11 21.21 -16.17
CA ALA A 44 -21.94 21.93 -15.69
C ALA A 44 -21.14 22.58 -16.82
N ILE A 45 -21.33 22.17 -18.08
CA ILE A 45 -20.66 22.79 -19.25
C ILE A 45 -21.01 24.28 -19.41
N TYR A 46 -22.11 24.72 -18.80
CA TYR A 46 -22.56 26.11 -18.84
C TYR A 46 -22.05 26.95 -17.67
N SER A 47 -21.18 26.40 -16.82
CA SER A 47 -20.66 27.06 -15.62
C SER A 47 -19.14 26.90 -15.52
N GLU A 48 -18.40 27.99 -15.77
CA GLU A 48 -16.94 28.02 -15.65
C GLU A 48 -16.47 27.57 -14.26
N ALA A 49 -17.10 28.08 -13.20
CA ALA A 49 -16.78 27.67 -11.83
C ALA A 49 -17.00 26.17 -11.57
N ALA A 50 -17.97 25.53 -12.24
CA ALA A 50 -18.18 24.09 -12.10
C ALA A 50 -17.12 23.28 -12.86
N LEU A 51 -16.64 23.80 -13.99
CA LEU A 51 -15.53 23.22 -14.74
C LEU A 51 -14.22 23.32 -13.94
N ASP A 52 -13.92 24.49 -13.38
CA ASP A 52 -12.74 24.70 -12.53
C ASP A 52 -12.73 23.77 -11.32
N ALA A 53 -13.89 23.65 -10.63
CA ALA A 53 -14.03 22.76 -9.48
C ALA A 53 -13.81 21.29 -9.88
N TYR A 54 -14.26 20.88 -11.07
CA TYR A 54 -14.03 19.54 -11.58
C TYR A 54 -12.56 19.30 -11.92
N ASP A 55 -11.89 20.25 -12.57
CA ASP A 55 -10.46 20.14 -12.90
C ASP A 55 -9.62 20.01 -11.63
N ILE A 56 -9.88 20.83 -10.61
CA ILE A 56 -9.25 20.72 -9.28
C ILE A 56 -9.49 19.33 -8.68
N ALA A 57 -10.72 18.81 -8.74
CA ALA A 57 -11.04 17.50 -8.19
C ALA A 57 -10.34 16.35 -8.93
N ILE A 58 -10.17 16.47 -10.25
CA ILE A 58 -9.46 15.50 -11.08
C ILE A 58 -7.97 15.49 -10.76
N GLU A 59 -7.33 16.65 -10.68
CA GLU A 59 -5.90 16.75 -10.34
C GLU A 59 -5.64 16.25 -8.92
N ALA A 60 -6.47 16.66 -7.95
CA ALA A 60 -6.35 16.18 -6.57
C ALA A 60 -6.54 14.65 -6.45
N ARG A 61 -7.40 14.06 -7.28
CA ARG A 61 -7.52 12.60 -7.38
C ARG A 61 -6.27 11.97 -8.01
N GLY A 62 -5.69 12.62 -9.01
CA GLY A 62 -4.42 12.21 -9.63
C GLY A 62 -3.31 12.08 -8.60
N ASP A 63 -3.15 13.10 -7.74
CA ASP A 63 -2.15 13.11 -6.66
C ASP A 63 -2.36 11.96 -5.67
N ARG A 64 -3.62 11.73 -5.25
CA ARG A 64 -3.96 10.63 -4.34
C ARG A 64 -3.69 9.26 -4.96
N LEU A 65 -4.02 9.08 -6.24
CA LEU A 65 -3.75 7.85 -6.98
C LEU A 65 -2.23 7.61 -7.15
N ALA A 66 -1.47 8.65 -7.47
CA ALA A 66 -0.01 8.57 -7.56
C ALA A 66 0.61 8.15 -6.21
N ALA A 67 0.13 8.73 -5.11
CA ALA A 67 0.57 8.35 -3.77
C ALA A 67 0.20 6.89 -3.43
N GLN A 68 -0.99 6.42 -3.81
CA GLN A 68 -1.44 5.04 -3.65
C GLN A 68 -0.58 4.05 -4.44
N VAL A 69 -0.36 4.31 -5.73
CA VAL A 69 0.50 3.47 -6.57
C VAL A 69 1.93 3.48 -6.06
N GLY A 70 2.45 4.61 -5.58
CA GLY A 70 3.77 4.69 -4.96
C GLY A 70 3.90 3.79 -3.72
N ARG A 71 2.85 3.68 -2.89
CA ARG A 71 2.83 2.74 -1.74
C ARG A 71 2.82 1.28 -2.21
N LEU A 72 2.00 0.94 -3.21
CA LEU A 72 1.99 -0.40 -3.80
C LEU A 72 3.33 -0.78 -4.42
N CYS A 73 3.98 0.14 -5.15
CA CYS A 73 5.28 -0.10 -5.74
C CYS A 73 6.29 -0.50 -4.67
N ARG A 74 6.41 0.30 -3.60
CA ARG A 74 7.35 0.02 -2.49
C ARG A 74 7.00 -1.28 -1.76
N PHE A 75 5.72 -1.62 -1.67
CA PHE A 75 5.31 -2.93 -1.15
C PHE A 75 5.87 -4.07 -2.00
N PHE A 76 5.71 -4.04 -3.33
CA PHE A 76 6.22 -5.10 -4.21
C PHE A 76 7.74 -5.11 -4.32
N ASP A 77 8.40 -3.96 -4.24
CA ASP A 77 9.86 -3.87 -4.13
C ASP A 77 10.36 -4.58 -2.87
N THR A 78 9.70 -4.35 -1.73
CA THR A 78 9.99 -5.05 -0.47
C THR A 78 9.75 -6.57 -0.58
N MET A 79 8.83 -7.01 -1.44
CA MET A 79 8.57 -8.42 -1.75
C MET A 79 9.60 -9.05 -2.69
N GLY A 80 10.57 -8.28 -3.19
CA GLY A 80 11.64 -8.75 -4.06
C GLY A 80 11.33 -8.66 -5.57
N MET A 81 10.30 -7.91 -5.97
CA MET A 81 10.03 -7.65 -7.38
C MET A 81 11.15 -6.80 -7.98
N ARG A 82 11.87 -7.34 -8.96
CA ARG A 82 13.03 -6.68 -9.56
C ARG A 82 12.62 -5.68 -10.64
N GLY A 83 13.40 -4.61 -10.78
CA GLY A 83 13.27 -3.64 -11.88
C GLY A 83 12.20 -2.57 -11.65
N LEU A 84 11.80 -2.34 -10.40
CA LEU A 84 10.90 -1.26 -10.05
C LEU A 84 11.67 0.04 -9.81
N ASP A 85 11.13 1.15 -10.31
CA ASP A 85 11.54 2.52 -9.96
C ASP A 85 10.43 3.14 -9.12
N CYS A 86 10.52 2.95 -7.81
CA CYS A 86 9.46 3.38 -6.89
C CYS A 86 9.72 4.79 -6.37
N PRO A 87 8.74 5.71 -6.44
CA PRO A 87 8.90 7.05 -5.91
C PRO A 87 9.17 7.00 -4.40
N PRO A 88 10.03 7.89 -3.86
CA PRO A 88 10.27 7.95 -2.43
C PRO A 88 9.00 8.35 -1.67
N PRO A 89 8.87 7.99 -0.38
CA PRO A 89 7.77 8.49 0.44
C PRO A 89 7.80 10.03 0.51
N PRO A 90 6.64 10.70 0.62
CA PRO A 90 6.58 12.14 0.80
C PRO A 90 7.37 12.57 2.03
N ARG A 91 8.07 13.71 1.94
CA ARG A 91 8.74 14.30 3.10
C ARG A 91 7.68 14.86 4.07
N PRO A 92 7.82 14.66 5.39
CA PRO A 92 7.01 15.40 6.35
C PRO A 92 7.26 16.90 6.16
N GLY A 93 6.17 17.69 6.17
CA GLY A 93 6.22 19.15 6.15
C GLY A 93 6.42 19.75 7.53
#